data_AF-A0AAJ4A323-F1
#
_entry.id   AF-A0AAJ4A323-F1
#
_cell.length_a   1.000
_cell.length_b   1.000
_cell.length_c   1.000
_cell.angle_alpha   90.00
_cell.angle_beta   90.00
_cell.angle_gamma   90.00
#
_symmetry.space_group_name_H-M   'P 1'
#
loop_
_entity.id
_entity.type
_entity.pdbx_description
1 polymer ?
#
loop_
_entity_poly.entity_id
_entity_poly.type
_entity_poly.pdbx_seq_one_letter_code
_entity_poly.pdbx_strand_id
1 'polypeptide(L)' 'MTKKDVTKETEGFTKETEGFESKLQSAKKILETLMNPDITLADSVKAYEEGMGELAKAQKILEEAEIKITQIKGK' A
#
# COMPACT_ATOMS: atom_id res chain seq x y z
N MET A 1 14.25 -12.92 22.39
CA MET A 1 14.15 -13.05 20.91
C MET A 1 15.46 -13.64 20.41
N THR A 2 15.44 -14.69 19.60
CA THR A 2 16.69 -15.25 19.03
C THR A 2 17.10 -14.47 17.78
N LYS A 3 18.38 -14.53 17.38
CA LYS A 3 18.86 -13.89 16.14
C LYS A 3 18.07 -14.33 14.90
N LYS A 4 17.51 -15.54 14.92
CA LYS A 4 16.71 -16.12 13.84
C LYS A 4 15.29 -15.52 13.74
N ASP A 5 14.74 -15.10 14.87
CA ASP A 5 13.42 -14.45 14.93
C ASP A 5 13.48 -13.02 14.37
N VAL A 6 14.56 -12.28 14.71
CA VAL A 6 14.79 -10.90 14.23
C VAL A 6 14.96 -10.87 12.70
N THR A 7 15.72 -11.80 12.13
CA THR A 7 15.94 -11.88 10.67
C THR A 7 14.66 -12.19 9.87
N LYS A 8 13.74 -12.98 10.44
CA LYS A 8 12.48 -13.33 9.78
C LYS A 8 11.49 -12.16 9.80
N GLU A 9 11.49 -11.36 10.86
CA GLU A 9 10.66 -10.16 10.97
C GLU A 9 11.14 -9.06 10.00
N THR A 10 12.45 -8.88 9.84
CA THR A 10 13.01 -7.90 8.88
C THR A 10 12.69 -8.23 7.43
N GLU A 11 12.64 -9.52 7.06
CA GLU A 11 12.26 -9.96 5.71
C GLU A 11 10.75 -9.81 5.43
N GLY A 12 9.92 -9.95 6.46
CA GLY A 12 8.48 -9.68 6.35
C GLY A 12 8.21 -8.19 6.14
N PHE A 13 8.92 -7.33 6.88
CA PHE A 13 8.79 -5.89 6.79
C PHE A 13 9.23 -5.34 5.43
N THR A 14 10.34 -5.82 4.86
CA THR A 14 10.78 -5.38 3.51
C THR A 14 9.78 -5.74 2.41
N LYS A 15 9.14 -6.91 2.49
CA LYS A 15 8.07 -7.30 1.54
C LYS A 15 6.83 -6.43 1.66
N GLU A 16 6.46 -6.04 2.88
CA GLU A 16 5.32 -5.16 3.12
C GLU A 16 5.57 -3.74 2.59
N THR A 17 6.79 -3.22 2.77
CA THR A 17 7.23 -1.98 2.14
C THR A 17 7.14 -2.09 0.61
N GLU A 18 7.78 -3.09 -0.02
CA GLU A 18 7.67 -3.28 -1.48
C GLU A 18 6.21 -3.35 -1.97
N GLY A 19 5.32 -3.95 -1.18
CA GLY A 19 3.89 -3.95 -1.39
C GLY A 19 3.26 -2.55 -1.35
N PHE A 20 3.56 -1.76 -0.31
CA PHE A 20 3.06 -0.39 -0.15
C PHE A 20 3.50 0.51 -1.31
N GLU A 21 4.80 0.56 -1.61
CA GLU A 21 5.34 1.36 -2.71
C GLU A 21 4.69 0.97 -4.04
N SER A 22 4.47 -0.33 -4.28
CA SER A 22 3.78 -0.80 -5.49
C SER A 22 2.33 -0.29 -5.56
N LYS A 23 1.58 -0.34 -4.46
CA LYS A 23 0.21 0.19 -4.38
C LYS A 23 0.15 1.69 -4.63
N LEU A 24 1.08 2.45 -4.05
CA LEU A 24 1.16 3.89 -4.27
C LEU A 24 1.51 4.24 -5.71
N GLN A 25 2.40 3.48 -6.35
CA GLN A 25 2.73 3.66 -7.77
C GLN A 25 1.54 3.35 -8.69
N SER A 26 0.79 2.29 -8.41
CA SER A 26 -0.45 1.98 -9.14
C SER A 26 -1.46 3.11 -9.03
N ALA A 27 -1.71 3.63 -7.82
CA ALA A 27 -2.61 4.76 -7.60
C ALA A 27 -2.18 6.03 -8.37
N LYS A 28 -0.87 6.31 -8.44
CA LYS A 28 -0.33 7.44 -9.22
C LYS A 28 -0.60 7.30 -10.72
N LYS A 29 -0.39 6.11 -11.29
CA LYS A 29 -0.69 5.85 -12.72
C LYS A 29 -2.18 5.98 -13.04
N ILE A 30 -3.04 5.56 -12.10
CA ILE A 30 -4.48 5.74 -12.22
C ILE A 30 -4.84 7.23 -12.19
N LEU A 31 -4.22 8.01 -11.31
CA LEU A 31 -4.39 9.46 -11.28
C LEU A 31 -3.96 10.11 -12.61
N GLU A 32 -2.84 9.69 -13.20
CA GLU A 32 -2.42 10.15 -14.54
C GLU A 32 -3.47 9.83 -15.61
N THR A 33 -4.13 8.66 -15.52
CA THR A 33 -5.23 8.27 -16.42
C THR A 33 -6.43 9.20 -16.25
N LEU A 34 -6.79 9.56 -15.02
CA LEU A 34 -7.87 10.50 -14.72
C LEU A 34 -7.60 11.93 -15.21
N MET A 35 -6.33 12.29 -15.40
CA MET A 35 -5.92 13.58 -15.96
C MET A 35 -6.01 13.64 -17.49
N ASN A 36 -6.28 12.51 -18.17
CA ASN A 36 -6.46 12.50 -19.62
C ASN A 36 -7.74 13.26 -20.00
N PRO A 37 -7.66 14.37 -20.78
CA PRO A 37 -8.84 15.13 -21.17
C PRO A 37 -9.81 14.36 -22.07
N ASP A 38 -9.36 13.28 -22.71
CA ASP A 38 -10.16 12.45 -23.60
C ASP A 38 -10.83 11.26 -22.89
N ILE A 39 -10.71 11.15 -21.56
CA ILE A 39 -11.32 10.06 -20.79
C ILE A 39 -12.85 10.14 -20.84
N THR A 40 -13.50 9.00 -21.06
CA THR A 40 -14.96 8.95 -20.97
C THR A 40 -15.42 8.99 -19.52
N LEU A 41 -16.66 9.43 -19.26
CA LEU A 41 -17.22 9.42 -17.91
C LEU A 41 -17.20 8.01 -17.29
N ALA A 42 -17.57 6.99 -18.07
CA ALA A 42 -17.58 5.60 -17.59
C ALA A 42 -16.18 5.12 -17.20
N ASP A 43 -15.18 5.42 -18.02
CA ASP A 43 -13.79 5.06 -17.73
C ASP A 43 -13.23 5.85 -16.54
N SER A 44 -13.63 7.12 -16.37
CA SER A 44 -13.22 7.94 -15.23
C SER A 44 -13.74 7.42 -13.89
N VAL A 45 -14.99 6.93 -13.86
CA VAL A 45 -15.57 6.32 -12.65
C VAL A 45 -14.83 5.02 -12.32
N LYS A 46 -14.59 4.18 -13.32
CA LYS A 46 -13.85 2.93 -13.13
C LYS A 46 -12.42 3.18 -12.63
N ALA A 47 -11.70 4.10 -13.26
CA ALA A 47 -10.35 4.48 -12.84
C ALA A 47 -10.36 5.03 -11.40
N TYR A 48 -11.33 5.87 -11.04
CA TYR A 48 -11.47 6.38 -9.68
C TYR A 48 -11.65 5.25 -8.65
N GLU A 49 -12.56 4.31 -8.90
CA GLU A 49 -12.81 3.17 -8.01
C GLU A 49 -11.56 2.29 -7.84
N GLU A 50 -10.85 2.01 -8.94
CA GLU A 50 -9.60 1.26 -8.93
C GLU A 50 -8.52 1.99 -8.11
N GLY A 51 -8.37 3.30 -8.29
CA GLY A 51 -7.41 4.13 -7.56
C GLY A 51 -7.69 4.14 -6.06
N MET A 52 -8.95 4.33 -5.68
CA MET A 52 -9.39 4.25 -4.29
C MET A 52 -9.13 2.87 -3.67
N GLY A 53 -9.32 1.80 -4.46
CA GLY A 53 -9.01 0.44 -4.03
C GLY A 53 -7.52 0.20 -3.75
N GLU A 54 -6.63 0.74 -4.59
CA GLU A 54 -5.18 0.64 -4.36
C GLU A 54 -4.74 1.47 -3.14
N LEU A 55 -5.32 2.66 -2.94
CA LEU A 55 -5.06 3.49 -1.76
C LEU A 55 -5.54 2.82 -0.46
N ALA A 56 -6.72 2.20 -0.46
CA ALA A 56 -7.23 1.48 0.71
C ALA A 56 -6.32 0.30 1.10
N LYS A 57 -5.76 -0.42 0.13
CA LYS A 57 -4.78 -1.48 0.39
C LYS A 57 -3.48 -0.92 0.95
N ALA A 58 -2.99 0.21 0.43
CA ALA A 58 -1.81 0.88 0.94
C ALA A 58 -2.01 1.34 2.39
N GLN A 59 -3.17 1.92 2.71
CA GLN A 59 -3.52 2.32 4.07
C GLN A 59 -3.51 1.13 5.04
N LYS A 60 -4.08 -0.01 4.63
CA LYS A 60 -4.08 -1.23 5.45
C LYS A 60 -2.67 -1.71 5.79
N ILE A 61 -1.71 -1.60 4.86
CA ILE A 61 -0.31 -1.96 5.14
C ILE A 61 0.28 -1.05 6.23
N LEU A 62 -0.04 0.25 6.20
CA LEU A 62 0.41 1.19 7.24
C LEU A 62 -0.20 0.87 8.61
N GLU A 63 -1.49 0.56 8.65
CA GLU A 63 -2.18 0.16 9.89
C GLU A 63 -1.56 -1.12 10.49
N GLU A 64 -1.28 -2.12 9.66
CA GLU A 64 -0.61 -3.35 10.09
C GLU A 64 0.81 -3.09 10.61
N ALA A 65 1.56 -2.19 9.96
CA ALA A 65 2.90 -1.78 10.40
C ALA A 65 2.85 -1.06 11.76
N GLU A 66 1.88 -0.16 11.98
CA GLU A 66 1.70 0.53 13.24
C GLU A 66 1.36 -0.43 14.39
N ILE A 67 0.47 -1.41 14.14
CA ILE A 67 0.12 -2.45 15.11
C ILE A 67 1.38 -3.23 15.52
N LYS A 68 2.23 -3.64 14.56
CA LYS A 68 3.47 -4.36 14.84
C LYS A 68 4.45 -3.53 15.67
N ILE A 69 4.63 -2.26 15.33
CA ILE A 69 5.50 -1.34 16.10
C ILE A 69 5.00 -1.23 17.54
N THR A 70 3.68 -1.09 17.73
CA THR A 70 3.06 -1.00 19.05
C THR A 70 3.26 -2.28 19.86
N GLN A 71 3.13 -3.46 19.24
CA GLN A 71 3.40 -4.75 19.89
C GLN A 71 4.86 -4.91 20.31
N ILE A 72 5.80 -4.37 19.53
CA ILE A 72 7.24 -4.40 19.86
C ILE A 72 7.55 -3.44 21.03
N LYS A 73 6.97 -2.24 21.02
CA LYS A 73 7.18 -1.21 22.07
C LYS A 73 6.45 -1.50 23.38
N GLY A 74 5.38 -2.29 23.34
CA GLY A 74 4.57 -2.68 24.51
C GLY A 74 5.13 -3.86 25.32
N LYS A 75 6.34 -4.34 24.99
CA LYS A 75 7.15 -5.27 25.80
C LYS A 75 8.32 -4.54 26.42
#